data_AF-A0A1Z9NJ67-F1
#
_entry.id   AF-A0A1Z9NJ67-F1
#
_cell.length_a   1.000
_cell.length_b   1.000
_cell.length_c   1.000
_cell.angle_alpha   90.00
_cell.angle_beta   90.00
_cell.angle_gamma   90.00
#
_symmetry.space_group_name_H-M   'P 1'
#
loop_
_entity.id
_entity.type
_entity.pdbx_description
1 polymer ?
#
loop_
_entity_poly.entity_id
_entity_poly.type
_entity_poly.pdbx_seq_one_letter_code
_entity_poly.pdbx_strand_id
1 'polypeptide(L)'
;MNKKKLTSDKVSVEKNNTINAWTGPFIMAAANTRVVRRGAALLAESGGGYGKNFVYKESAYYSKKHKAYTTTLMLGVLGFVIMTPLRKIVRPFLKQPGQGPSQAVMDSGFFKCKLVATGENGKQKTYIMSGSGDPGYKVTSKFVCESALSLLGDHASLPGGLGYGGILTPSSGLGGVLINRLKSVGISFEEDS
;
A
#
# COMPACT_ATOMS: atom_id res chain seq x y z
N MET A 1 -10.12 -20.77 13.13
CA MET A 1 -10.13 -19.28 13.11
C MET A 1 -11.08 -18.81 12.01
N ASN A 2 -11.99 -17.86 12.25
CA ASN A 2 -13.00 -17.44 11.26
C ASN A 2 -12.41 -16.52 10.17
N LYS A 3 -12.26 -17.02 8.93
CA LYS A 3 -11.65 -16.30 7.79
C LYS A 3 -12.32 -14.95 7.51
N LYS A 4 -13.65 -14.83 7.62
CA LYS A 4 -14.38 -13.57 7.41
C LYS A 4 -13.95 -12.46 8.37
N LYS A 5 -13.55 -12.80 9.61
CA LYS A 5 -13.06 -11.84 10.61
C LYS A 5 -11.63 -11.39 10.30
N LEU A 6 -10.85 -12.23 9.63
CA LEU A 6 -9.46 -11.95 9.24
C LEU A 6 -9.38 -11.19 7.91
N THR A 7 -10.34 -11.32 7.01
CA THR A 7 -10.41 -10.51 5.78
C THR A 7 -11.23 -9.24 5.95
N SER A 8 -11.78 -9.01 7.15
CA SER A 8 -12.56 -7.81 7.42
C SER A 8 -11.66 -6.58 7.37
N ASP A 9 -12.07 -5.58 6.59
CA ASP A 9 -11.46 -4.25 6.56
C ASP A 9 -11.95 -3.39 7.76
N LYS A 10 -12.57 -4.00 8.78
CA LYS A 10 -12.84 -3.32 10.06
C LYS A 10 -11.51 -3.03 10.73
N VAL A 11 -11.15 -1.77 10.80
CA VAL A 11 -9.93 -1.32 11.46
C VAL A 11 -10.28 -0.62 12.76
N SER A 12 -9.76 -1.14 13.86
CA SER A 12 -9.76 -0.51 15.18
C SER A 12 -8.37 0.00 15.52
N VAL A 13 -8.29 0.91 16.48
CA VAL A 13 -7.00 1.22 17.11
C VAL A 13 -6.59 0.05 17.98
N GLU A 14 -5.47 -0.59 17.66
CA GLU A 14 -5.00 -1.82 18.30
C GLU A 14 -3.50 -1.74 18.57
N LYS A 15 -3.04 -2.38 19.66
CA LYS A 15 -1.61 -2.56 19.89
C LYS A 15 -1.16 -3.80 19.12
N ASN A 16 -0.20 -3.64 18.22
CA ASN A 16 0.47 -4.72 17.51
C ASN A 16 1.81 -5.02 18.19
N ASN A 17 1.89 -6.20 18.82
CA ASN A 17 3.09 -6.60 19.56
C ASN A 17 4.26 -7.01 18.65
N THR A 18 3.99 -7.56 17.45
CA THR A 18 5.05 -7.98 16.51
C THR A 18 5.91 -6.80 16.08
N ILE A 19 5.30 -5.64 15.85
CA ILE A 19 6.01 -4.43 15.40
C ILE A 19 6.17 -3.39 16.53
N ASN A 20 5.81 -3.77 17.76
CA ASN A 20 5.79 -2.93 18.97
C ASN A 20 5.21 -1.52 18.73
N ALA A 21 3.99 -1.45 18.18
CA ALA A 21 3.37 -0.17 17.84
C ALA A 21 1.85 -0.21 17.94
N TRP A 22 1.23 0.95 17.77
CA TRP A 22 -0.22 1.07 17.61
C TRP A 22 -0.58 1.11 16.14
N THR A 23 -1.59 0.37 15.75
CA THR A 23 -2.17 0.41 14.41
C THR A 23 -3.54 1.06 14.45
N GLY A 24 -3.94 1.71 13.36
CA GLY A 24 -5.28 2.29 13.23
C GLY A 24 -5.74 2.36 11.77
N PRO A 25 -6.95 2.89 11.52
CA PRO A 25 -7.50 3.01 10.17
C PRO A 25 -6.56 3.71 9.21
N PHE A 26 -6.43 3.14 8.02
CA PHE A 26 -5.71 3.72 6.89
C PHE A 26 -6.67 3.88 5.73
N ILE A 27 -6.87 5.13 5.26
CA ILE A 27 -7.88 5.46 4.26
C ILE A 27 -7.71 4.62 2.98
N MET A 28 -6.47 4.45 2.52
CA MET A 28 -6.19 3.74 1.27
C MET A 28 -6.32 2.21 1.40
N ALA A 29 -6.41 1.66 2.62
CA ALA A 29 -6.51 0.21 2.83
C ALA A 29 -7.68 -0.40 2.06
N ALA A 30 -8.83 0.30 1.98
CA ALA A 30 -10.00 -0.20 1.25
C ALA A 30 -9.72 -0.38 -0.26
N ALA A 31 -8.91 0.48 -0.87
CA ALA A 31 -8.51 0.34 -2.28
C ALA A 31 -7.39 -0.70 -2.43
N ASN A 32 -6.33 -0.57 -1.63
CA ASN A 32 -5.13 -1.39 -1.70
C ASN A 32 -5.42 -2.88 -1.47
N THR A 33 -6.24 -3.22 -0.48
CA THR A 33 -6.55 -4.63 -0.17
C THR A 33 -7.20 -5.35 -1.35
N ARG A 34 -8.02 -4.65 -2.16
CA ARG A 34 -8.64 -5.21 -3.36
C ARG A 34 -7.60 -5.52 -4.43
N VAL A 35 -6.65 -4.61 -4.65
CA VAL A 35 -5.55 -4.80 -5.60
C VAL A 35 -4.67 -5.98 -5.17
N VAL A 36 -4.29 -6.05 -3.89
CA VAL A 36 -3.47 -7.15 -3.36
C VAL A 36 -4.21 -8.49 -3.46
N ARG A 37 -5.50 -8.54 -3.11
CA ARG A 37 -6.32 -9.75 -3.23
C ARG A 37 -6.47 -10.20 -4.70
N ARG A 38 -6.64 -9.25 -5.63
CA ARG A 38 -6.66 -9.57 -7.07
C ARG A 38 -5.32 -10.10 -7.56
N GLY A 39 -4.21 -9.50 -7.14
CA GLY A 39 -2.87 -9.97 -7.47
C GLY A 39 -2.60 -11.38 -6.94
N ALA A 40 -3.02 -11.66 -5.70
CA ALA A 40 -2.95 -12.99 -5.11
C ALA A 40 -3.74 -14.04 -5.90
N ALA A 41 -4.95 -13.69 -6.37
CA ALA A 41 -5.78 -14.57 -7.18
C ALA A 41 -5.12 -14.85 -8.56
N LEU A 42 -4.65 -13.81 -9.25
CA LEU A 42 -3.96 -13.95 -10.54
C LEU A 42 -2.69 -14.79 -10.43
N LEU A 43 -1.89 -14.58 -9.39
CA LEU A 43 -0.68 -15.39 -9.15
C LEU A 43 -1.03 -16.86 -8.86
N ALA A 44 -2.15 -17.12 -8.19
CA ALA A 44 -2.61 -18.49 -7.94
C ALA A 44 -3.02 -19.21 -9.24
N GLU A 45 -3.63 -18.51 -10.20
CA GLU A 45 -3.94 -19.06 -11.54
C GLU A 45 -2.67 -19.49 -12.28
N SER A 46 -1.54 -18.82 -12.05
CA SER A 46 -0.23 -19.15 -12.62
C SER A 46 0.64 -20.06 -11.74
N GLY A 47 0.09 -20.63 -10.65
CA GLY A 47 0.82 -21.55 -9.75
C GLY A 47 1.73 -20.89 -8.70
N GLY A 48 1.81 -19.55 -8.64
CA GLY A 48 2.70 -18.79 -7.76
C GLY A 48 1.99 -18.02 -6.63
N GLY A 49 0.78 -18.41 -6.24
CA GLY A 49 -0.04 -17.69 -5.25
C GLY A 49 0.40 -17.89 -3.78
N TYR A 50 -0.22 -17.14 -2.88
CA TYR A 50 0.08 -17.16 -1.43
C TYR A 50 -0.72 -18.23 -0.63
N GLY A 51 -1.31 -19.21 -1.32
CA GLY A 51 -2.13 -20.27 -0.72
C GLY A 51 -3.62 -19.91 -0.54
N LYS A 52 -4.46 -20.95 -0.41
CA LYS A 52 -5.95 -20.84 -0.33
C LYS A 52 -6.46 -20.11 0.93
N ASN A 53 -5.57 -19.91 1.90
CA ASN A 53 -5.86 -19.28 3.19
C ASN A 53 -5.30 -17.86 3.28
N PHE A 54 -4.80 -17.30 2.18
CA PHE A 54 -4.19 -15.97 2.18
C PHE A 54 -5.14 -14.90 2.70
N VAL A 55 -4.62 -14.09 3.62
CA VAL A 55 -5.31 -12.94 4.19
C VAL A 55 -4.37 -11.75 4.12
N TYR A 56 -4.91 -10.62 3.68
CA TYR A 56 -4.20 -9.35 3.67
C TYR A 56 -5.01 -8.27 4.40
N LYS A 57 -4.31 -7.52 5.24
CA LYS A 57 -4.78 -6.35 5.99
C LYS A 57 -3.74 -5.26 5.90
N GLU A 58 -4.20 -4.02 5.89
CA GLU A 58 -3.33 -2.84 5.90
C GLU A 58 -3.83 -1.86 6.97
N SER A 59 -2.90 -1.20 7.65
CA SER A 59 -3.22 -0.28 8.74
C SER A 59 -2.15 0.79 8.87
N ALA A 60 -2.54 1.96 9.36
CA ALA A 60 -1.60 3.03 9.63
C ALA A 60 -0.80 2.72 10.89
N TYR A 61 0.47 3.12 10.90
CA TYR A 61 1.39 2.93 12.02
C TYR A 61 1.43 4.17 12.92
N TYR A 62 1.43 3.96 14.24
CA TYR A 62 1.55 5.01 15.23
C TYR A 62 2.46 4.57 16.38
N SER A 63 3.43 5.41 16.75
CA SER A 63 4.34 5.08 17.86
C SER A 63 3.68 5.16 19.24
N LYS A 64 2.58 5.92 19.39
CA LYS A 64 1.91 6.15 20.68
C LYS A 64 0.40 5.95 20.55
N LYS A 65 -0.22 5.38 21.59
CA LYS A 65 -1.67 5.13 21.68
C LYS A 65 -2.49 6.38 21.38
N HIS A 66 -2.20 7.49 22.08
CA HIS A 66 -2.98 8.71 21.94
C HIS A 66 -2.97 9.24 20.50
N LYS A 67 -1.81 9.18 19.81
CA LYS A 67 -1.70 9.59 18.40
C LYS A 67 -2.62 8.76 17.50
N ALA A 68 -2.66 7.45 17.71
CA ALA A 68 -3.54 6.57 16.95
C ALA A 68 -5.02 6.96 17.12
N TYR A 69 -5.48 7.18 18.35
CA TYR A 69 -6.86 7.58 18.62
C TYR A 69 -7.18 8.98 18.08
N THR A 70 -6.31 9.98 18.30
CA THR A 70 -6.53 11.35 17.83
C THR A 70 -6.59 11.41 16.31
N THR A 71 -5.66 10.73 15.61
CA THR A 71 -5.68 10.69 14.14
C THR A 71 -6.91 9.95 13.64
N THR A 72 -7.29 8.83 14.27
CA THR A 72 -8.51 8.09 13.90
C THR A 72 -9.76 8.95 14.05
N LEU A 73 -9.88 9.70 15.15
CA LEU A 73 -11.00 10.62 15.38
C LEU A 73 -11.02 11.73 14.31
N MET A 74 -9.88 12.35 14.02
CA MET A 74 -9.77 13.39 13.00
C MET A 74 -10.15 12.88 11.60
N LEU A 75 -9.74 11.65 11.26
CA LEU A 75 -10.15 11.00 10.02
C LEU A 75 -11.66 10.74 9.98
N GLY A 76 -12.26 10.33 11.09
CA GLY A 76 -13.71 10.16 11.22
C GLY A 76 -14.47 11.47 11.03
N VAL A 77 -14.01 12.55 11.68
CA VAL A 77 -14.58 13.89 11.53
C VAL A 77 -14.45 14.38 10.08
N LEU A 78 -13.27 14.22 9.47
CA LEU A 78 -13.04 14.61 8.08
C LEU A 78 -13.96 13.82 7.13
N GLY A 79 -14.08 12.51 7.33
CA GLY A 79 -15.01 11.67 6.58
C GLY A 79 -16.46 12.14 6.69
N PHE A 80 -16.90 12.47 7.92
CA PHE A 80 -18.23 13.03 8.16
C PHE A 80 -18.44 14.37 7.44
N VAL A 81 -17.48 15.29 7.51
CA VAL A 81 -17.54 16.58 6.80
C VAL A 81 -17.65 16.38 5.29
N ILE A 82 -16.87 15.45 4.72
CA ILE A 82 -16.87 15.17 3.27
C ILE A 82 -18.20 14.53 2.83
N MET A 83 -18.82 13.69 3.66
CA MET A 83 -20.08 13.01 3.36
C MET A 83 -21.32 13.91 3.52
N THR A 84 -21.21 15.02 4.24
CA THR A 84 -22.31 15.96 4.49
C THR A 84 -22.22 17.20 3.61
N PRO A 85 -23.28 18.04 3.53
CA PRO A 85 -23.22 19.33 2.83
C PRO A 85 -22.13 20.29 3.33
N LEU A 86 -21.58 20.05 4.54
CA LEU A 86 -20.47 20.80 5.12
C LEU A 86 -19.21 20.80 4.23
N ARG A 87 -19.05 19.80 3.36
CA ARG A 87 -18.00 19.78 2.33
C ARG A 87 -17.93 21.07 1.52
N LYS A 88 -19.06 21.75 1.28
CA LYS A 88 -19.11 23.00 0.51
C LYS A 88 -18.40 24.16 1.21
N ILE A 89 -18.38 24.15 2.54
CA ILE A 89 -17.75 25.18 3.37
C ILE A 89 -16.23 24.95 3.44
N VAL A 90 -15.78 23.70 3.52
CA VAL A 90 -14.34 23.38 3.63
C VAL A 90 -13.62 23.32 2.29
N ARG A 91 -14.33 23.03 1.19
CA ARG A 91 -13.75 22.88 -0.15
C ARG A 91 -12.88 24.06 -0.61
N PRO A 92 -13.25 25.34 -0.38
CA PRO A 92 -12.41 26.49 -0.75
C PRO A 92 -11.05 26.55 -0.03
N PHE A 93 -10.94 25.93 1.15
CA PHE A 93 -9.71 25.91 1.95
C PHE A 93 -8.80 24.71 1.63
N LEU A 94 -9.31 23.72 0.89
CA LEU A 94 -8.52 22.58 0.43
C LEU A 94 -7.76 22.97 -0.84
N LYS A 95 -6.58 22.36 -1.03
CA LYS A 95 -5.82 22.52 -2.27
C LYS A 95 -6.68 22.15 -3.46
N GLN A 96 -6.71 23.01 -4.46
CA GLN A 96 -7.45 22.74 -5.68
C GLN A 96 -6.72 21.69 -6.53
N PRO A 97 -7.43 20.93 -7.38
CA PRO A 97 -6.81 20.07 -8.37
C PRO A 97 -5.73 20.84 -9.16
N GLY A 98 -4.55 20.24 -9.30
CA GLY A 98 -3.40 20.85 -9.99
C GLY A 98 -2.48 21.71 -9.12
N GLN A 99 -2.84 22.06 -7.87
CA GLN A 99 -1.99 22.90 -7.03
C GLN A 99 -0.86 22.15 -6.31
N GLY A 100 -1.00 20.84 -6.08
CA GLY A 100 0.04 19.97 -5.52
C GLY A 100 0.68 20.43 -4.19
N PRO A 101 1.50 19.59 -3.53
CA PRO A 101 2.50 20.06 -2.58
C PRO A 101 3.59 20.87 -3.27
N SER A 102 4.25 21.76 -2.52
CA SER A 102 5.45 22.45 -3.03
C SER A 102 6.58 21.45 -3.23
N GLN A 103 7.55 21.79 -4.08
CA GLN A 103 8.71 20.95 -4.33
C GLN A 103 9.45 20.56 -3.05
N ALA A 104 9.65 21.54 -2.14
CA ALA A 104 10.26 21.29 -0.83
C ALA A 104 9.51 20.24 0.00
N VAL A 105 8.17 20.30 0.05
CA VAL A 105 7.34 19.31 0.76
C VAL A 105 7.44 17.94 0.08
N MET A 106 7.49 17.90 -1.25
CA MET A 106 7.67 16.66 -1.99
C MET A 106 9.04 16.04 -1.74
N ASP A 107 10.09 16.84 -1.65
CA ASP A 107 11.46 16.39 -1.49
C ASP A 107 11.78 15.95 -0.06
N SER A 108 11.21 16.63 0.94
CA SER A 108 11.38 16.28 2.35
C SER A 108 10.51 15.11 2.80
N GLY A 109 9.59 14.64 1.95
CA GLY A 109 8.70 13.53 2.24
C GLY A 109 9.42 12.18 2.24
N PHE A 110 8.77 11.17 2.80
CA PHE A 110 9.21 9.78 2.70
C PHE A 110 8.01 8.84 2.91
N PHE A 111 8.19 7.57 2.57
CA PHE A 111 7.28 6.50 3.00
C PHE A 111 8.05 5.32 3.57
N LYS A 112 7.41 4.60 4.49
CA LYS A 112 7.90 3.35 5.04
C LYS A 112 6.72 2.42 5.32
N CYS A 113 6.71 1.28 4.65
CA CYS A 113 5.74 0.22 4.83
C CYS A 113 6.42 -0.96 5.52
N LYS A 114 5.83 -1.45 6.62
CA LYS A 114 6.29 -2.66 7.30
C LYS A 114 5.29 -3.78 7.01
N LEU A 115 5.75 -4.86 6.40
CA LEU A 115 4.96 -6.01 6.02
C LEU A 115 5.28 -7.17 6.94
N VAL A 116 4.32 -7.60 7.76
CA VAL A 116 4.44 -8.79 8.60
C VAL A 116 3.78 -9.95 7.88
N ALA A 117 4.58 -10.94 7.47
CA ALA A 117 4.11 -12.15 6.83
C ALA A 117 4.13 -13.30 7.83
N THR A 118 3.00 -14.00 7.98
CA THR A 118 2.86 -15.19 8.83
C THR A 118 2.59 -16.40 7.95
N GLY A 119 3.49 -17.38 7.98
CA GLY A 119 3.32 -18.65 7.29
C GLY A 119 2.31 -19.58 7.98
N GLU A 120 1.87 -20.64 7.29
CA GLU A 120 0.92 -21.62 7.86
C GLU A 120 1.49 -22.36 9.08
N ASN A 121 2.82 -22.47 9.17
CA ASN A 121 3.53 -23.01 10.33
C ASN A 121 3.66 -22.03 11.51
N GLY A 122 3.05 -20.85 11.42
CA GLY A 122 3.11 -19.80 12.44
C GLY A 122 4.41 -18.99 12.46
N LYS A 123 5.42 -19.33 11.63
CA LYS A 123 6.64 -18.54 11.53
C LYS A 123 6.32 -17.17 10.93
N GLN A 124 6.86 -16.13 11.55
CA GLN A 124 6.70 -14.75 11.10
C GLN A 124 8.00 -14.25 10.49
N LYS A 125 7.87 -13.49 9.40
CA LYS A 125 8.94 -12.68 8.83
C LYS A 125 8.42 -11.26 8.64
N THR A 126 9.28 -10.29 8.88
CA THR A 126 8.94 -8.88 8.70
C THR A 126 9.81 -8.31 7.58
N TYR A 127 9.20 -7.54 6.70
CA TYR A 127 9.89 -6.85 5.61
C TYR A 127 9.59 -5.36 5.66
N ILE A 128 10.52 -4.56 5.18
CA ILE A 128 10.39 -3.11 5.07
C ILE A 128 10.52 -2.73 3.61
N MET A 129 9.56 -1.94 3.13
CA MET A 129 9.65 -1.23 1.86
C MET A 129 9.68 0.27 2.17
N SER A 130 10.64 1.00 1.62
CA SER A 130 10.78 2.44 1.91
C SER A 130 11.38 3.22 0.76
N GLY A 131 11.21 4.54 0.79
CA GLY A 131 11.80 5.45 -0.18
C GLY A 131 11.62 6.90 0.18
N SER A 132 12.48 7.74 -0.39
CA SER A 132 12.45 9.19 -0.23
C SER A 132 11.53 9.86 -1.23
N GLY A 133 10.89 10.94 -0.80
CA GLY A 133 9.86 11.67 -1.53
C GLY A 133 8.48 11.48 -0.90
N ASP A 134 7.63 12.49 -1.06
CA ASP A 134 6.22 12.41 -0.69
C ASP A 134 5.54 11.19 -1.35
N PRO A 135 4.80 10.37 -0.58
CA PRO A 135 4.11 9.20 -1.09
C PRO A 135 3.05 9.54 -2.15
N GLY A 136 2.35 10.67 -2.02
CA GLY A 136 1.18 10.98 -2.85
C GLY A 136 1.52 11.41 -4.28
N TYR A 137 2.63 12.11 -4.47
CA TYR A 137 3.05 12.68 -5.75
C TYR A 137 4.39 12.08 -6.17
N LYS A 138 5.48 12.39 -5.47
CA LYS A 138 6.83 12.07 -5.95
C LYS A 138 7.06 10.56 -6.09
N VAL A 139 6.70 9.79 -5.08
CA VAL A 139 6.86 8.32 -5.09
C VAL A 139 5.84 7.67 -6.01
N THR A 140 4.58 8.11 -5.99
CA THR A 140 3.54 7.56 -6.86
C THR A 140 3.88 7.78 -8.34
N SER A 141 4.29 8.99 -8.73
CA SER A 141 4.75 9.28 -10.09
C SER A 141 5.91 8.38 -10.50
N LYS A 142 6.88 8.17 -9.61
CA LYS A 142 7.99 7.24 -9.83
C LYS A 142 7.49 5.81 -10.10
N PHE A 143 6.54 5.31 -9.32
CA PHE A 143 5.99 3.96 -9.53
C PHE A 143 5.27 3.82 -10.86
N VAL A 144 4.50 4.84 -11.25
CA VAL A 144 3.80 4.86 -12.54
C VAL A 144 4.79 4.91 -13.70
N CYS A 145 5.81 5.77 -13.64
CA CYS A 145 6.85 5.86 -14.66
C CYS A 145 7.62 4.54 -14.80
N GLU A 146 8.08 3.93 -13.70
CA GLU A 146 8.79 2.66 -13.77
C GLU A 146 7.91 1.49 -14.22
N SER A 147 6.61 1.54 -13.93
CA SER A 147 5.65 0.58 -14.48
C SER A 147 5.53 0.72 -16.00
N ALA A 148 5.43 1.94 -16.52
CA ALA A 148 5.38 2.21 -17.95
C ALA A 148 6.69 1.80 -18.65
N LEU A 149 7.84 2.10 -18.05
CA LEU A 149 9.14 1.69 -18.58
C LEU A 149 9.33 0.17 -18.58
N SER A 150 8.81 -0.53 -17.57
CA SER A 150 8.79 -2.00 -17.56
C SER A 150 8.03 -2.55 -18.77
N LEU A 151 6.88 -1.95 -19.11
CA LEU A 151 6.06 -2.40 -20.23
C LEU A 151 6.71 -2.14 -21.59
N LEU A 152 7.38 -0.99 -21.75
CA LEU A 152 7.99 -0.58 -23.01
C LEU A 152 9.35 -1.26 -23.26
N GLY A 153 10.19 -1.31 -22.23
CA GLY A 153 11.60 -1.70 -22.36
C GLY A 153 11.87 -3.19 -22.08
N ASP A 154 11.07 -3.81 -21.22
CA ASP A 154 11.43 -5.09 -20.59
C ASP A 154 10.45 -6.23 -20.94
N HIS A 155 9.73 -6.10 -22.07
CA HIS A 155 8.62 -6.99 -22.49
C HIS A 155 8.95 -8.48 -22.45
N ALA A 156 10.17 -8.88 -22.84
CA ALA A 156 10.60 -10.29 -22.86
C ALA A 156 10.81 -10.87 -21.45
N SER A 157 10.97 -10.02 -20.44
CA SER A 157 11.20 -10.40 -19.04
C SER A 157 9.94 -10.27 -18.17
N LEU A 158 8.82 -9.80 -18.74
CA LEU A 158 7.57 -9.69 -17.99
C LEU A 158 7.00 -11.08 -17.65
N PRO A 159 6.36 -11.23 -16.47
CA PRO A 159 5.71 -12.47 -16.09
C PRO A 159 4.75 -13.00 -17.16
N GLY A 160 4.79 -14.30 -17.45
CA GLY A 160 3.91 -14.95 -18.44
C GLY A 160 4.31 -14.75 -19.91
N GLY A 161 5.31 -13.91 -20.20
CA GLY A 161 5.83 -13.69 -21.56
C GLY A 161 4.88 -12.91 -22.47
N LEU A 162 5.23 -12.80 -23.76
CA LEU A 162 4.56 -11.94 -24.74
C LEU A 162 3.06 -12.26 -24.98
N GLY A 163 2.64 -13.50 -24.72
CA GLY A 163 1.25 -13.94 -24.88
C GLY A 163 0.38 -13.68 -23.65
N TYR A 164 0.96 -13.22 -22.54
CA TYR A 164 0.24 -12.98 -21.29
C TYR A 164 -0.17 -11.51 -21.17
N GLY A 165 -1.45 -11.27 -20.87
CA GLY A 165 -2.01 -9.92 -20.83
C GLY A 165 -3.41 -9.85 -20.23
N GLY A 166 -4.04 -8.68 -20.36
CA GLY A 166 -5.37 -8.39 -19.82
C GLY A 166 -5.36 -7.40 -18.66
N ILE A 167 -6.36 -7.46 -17.78
CA ILE A 167 -6.45 -6.59 -16.59
C ILE A 167 -5.66 -7.22 -15.44
N LEU A 168 -4.38 -6.86 -15.38
CA LEU A 168 -3.41 -7.38 -14.43
C LEU A 168 -3.13 -6.39 -13.29
N THR A 169 -2.46 -6.89 -12.25
CA THR A 169 -1.91 -6.08 -11.16
C THR A 169 -0.39 -5.93 -11.33
N PRO A 170 0.26 -4.93 -10.71
CA PRO A 170 1.73 -4.83 -10.77
C PRO A 170 2.45 -6.11 -10.35
N SER A 171 1.95 -6.83 -9.33
CA SER A 171 2.56 -8.08 -8.88
C SER A 171 2.45 -9.22 -9.89
N SER A 172 1.35 -9.28 -10.66
CA SER A 172 1.12 -10.37 -11.62
C SER A 172 1.60 -10.05 -13.04
N GLY A 173 1.61 -8.77 -13.44
CA GLY A 173 1.95 -8.34 -14.80
C GLY A 173 3.35 -7.73 -14.95
N LEU A 174 3.97 -7.26 -13.86
CA LEU A 174 5.31 -6.66 -13.91
C LEU A 174 6.30 -7.41 -13.00
N GLY A 175 5.84 -7.85 -11.83
CA GLY A 175 6.56 -8.75 -10.94
C GLY A 175 7.99 -8.27 -10.62
N GLY A 176 8.97 -9.17 -10.80
CA GLY A 176 10.38 -8.91 -10.51
C GLY A 176 11.01 -7.79 -11.33
N VAL A 177 10.53 -7.55 -12.56
CA VAL A 177 11.01 -6.46 -13.42
C VAL A 177 10.78 -5.12 -12.73
N LEU A 178 9.54 -4.86 -12.29
CA LEU A 178 9.23 -3.61 -11.59
C LEU A 178 10.01 -3.50 -10.28
N ILE A 179 10.22 -4.58 -9.53
CA ILE A 179 11.02 -4.55 -8.29
C ILE A 179 12.45 -4.08 -8.59
N ASN A 180 13.09 -4.63 -9.62
CA ASN A 180 14.46 -4.26 -9.99
C ASN A 180 14.56 -2.80 -10.45
N ARG A 181 13.58 -2.34 -11.23
CA ARG A 181 13.51 -0.93 -11.64
C ARG A 181 13.29 -0.01 -10.45
N LEU A 182 12.37 -0.33 -9.55
CA LEU A 182 12.13 0.48 -8.34
C LEU A 182 13.38 0.57 -7.46
N LYS A 183 14.15 -0.51 -7.34
CA LYS A 183 15.46 -0.51 -6.64
C LYS A 183 16.44 0.47 -7.29
N SER A 184 16.54 0.52 -8.63
CA SER A 184 17.46 1.42 -9.32
C SER A 184 17.10 2.91 -9.15
N VAL A 185 15.83 3.22 -8.85
CA VAL A 185 15.35 4.59 -8.57
C VAL A 185 15.16 4.88 -7.07
N GLY A 186 15.84 4.11 -6.21
CA GLY A 186 15.98 4.42 -4.78
C GLY A 186 14.82 3.96 -3.90
N ILE A 187 14.12 2.90 -4.29
CA ILE A 187 13.16 2.19 -3.42
C ILE A 187 13.84 0.99 -2.78
N SER A 188 13.88 0.96 -1.46
CA SER A 188 14.45 -0.15 -0.70
C SER A 188 13.39 -1.22 -0.40
N PHE A 189 13.84 -2.48 -0.43
CA PHE A 189 13.11 -3.66 -0.02
C PHE A 189 14.06 -4.53 0.82
N GLU A 190 13.80 -4.62 2.12
CA GLU A 190 14.70 -5.27 3.10
C GLU A 190 13.91 -6.23 4.01
N GLU A 191 14.54 -7.31 4.46
CA GLU A 191 14.03 -8.11 5.58
C GLU A 191 14.41 -7.39 6.89
N ASP A 192 13.44 -7.21 7.78
CA ASP A 192 13.61 -6.57 9.10
C ASP A 192 14.16 -7.66 10.04
N SER A 193 15.50 -7.73 10.11
CA SER A 193 16.28 -8.71 10.89
C SER A 193 16.18 -8.51 12.40
#